data_AF-A0A935SH91-F1
#
_entry.id   AF-A0A935SH91-F1
#
_cell.length_a   1.000
_cell.length_b   1.000
_cell.length_c   1.000
_cell.angle_alpha   90.00
_cell.angle_beta   90.00
_cell.angle_gamma   90.00
#
_symmetry.space_group_name_H-M   'P 1'
#
loop_
_entity.id
_entity.type
_entity.pdbx_description
1 polymer ?
#
loop_
_entity_poly.entity_id
_entity_poly.type
_entity_poly.pdbx_seq_one_letter_code
_entity_poly.pdbx_strand_id
1 'polypeptide(L)'
;MQTNYSLHKINHPDVFSFNPAHYSRFKFGDDVIAEDFGIALANGFIEKHLKTHPIENQVVVISSPYAFIPTATFAMKNYFIYTLNIWLVENNFPVVQEAKVYRTVTYKEDYGALNAEERMKLISNDSFHIDSAFIKNKTLIFLDDIKITGSHEKLINKMINEYSLCNDTYFLYYAELVNKSIHPSIENELNFYYVKSIFDLDTLINDSRFFINTRIVKYILNAEKHMFAEFIQNQSTHFIHLLYNMALGNSYHLMEAYTTNLNFLKKLLTFTKIKHSEYGN
;
A
#
# COMPACT_ATOMS: atom_id res chain seq x y z
N MET A 1 1.26 -12.86 22.38
CA MET A 1 0.79 -11.54 22.85
C MET A 1 0.50 -10.65 21.64
N GLN A 2 -0.51 -9.77 21.70
CA GLN A 2 -0.79 -8.79 20.64
C GLN A 2 -0.65 -7.37 21.18
N THR A 3 0.06 -6.49 20.46
CA THR A 3 0.28 -5.09 20.87
C THR A 3 0.05 -4.15 19.71
N ASN A 4 -0.70 -3.08 19.96
CA ASN A 4 -0.97 -2.04 18.97
C ASN A 4 -0.16 -0.79 19.30
N TYR A 5 0.53 -0.26 18.30
CA TYR A 5 1.23 1.01 18.37
C TYR A 5 0.82 1.90 17.20
N SER A 6 0.60 3.19 17.45
CA SER A 6 0.59 4.16 16.37
C SER A 6 1.34 5.40 16.78
N LEU A 7 2.09 5.97 15.83
CA LEU A 7 2.90 7.15 16.08
C LEU A 7 2.01 8.38 16.30
N HIS A 8 1.05 8.58 15.41
CA HIS A 8 0.10 9.69 15.45
C HIS A 8 -1.29 9.22 15.89
N LYS A 9 -1.99 10.08 16.63
CA LYS A 9 -3.38 9.90 17.05
C LYS A 9 -4.24 11.01 16.46
N ILE A 10 -5.33 10.65 15.79
CA ILE A 10 -6.32 11.59 15.23
C ILE A 10 -7.48 11.66 16.21
N ASN A 11 -7.61 12.81 16.87
CA ASN A 11 -8.63 13.10 17.87
C ASN A 11 -9.61 14.20 17.43
N HIS A 12 -9.28 14.95 16.38
CA HIS A 12 -10.08 16.03 15.81
C HIS A 12 -10.08 15.93 14.27
N PRO A 13 -11.19 16.25 13.57
CA PRO A 13 -11.27 16.13 12.12
C PRO A 13 -10.31 17.06 11.37
N ASP A 14 -10.00 18.23 11.92
CA ASP A 14 -9.16 19.24 11.23
C ASP A 14 -7.77 19.44 11.85
N VAL A 15 -7.43 18.72 12.92
CA VAL A 15 -6.14 18.89 13.62
C VAL A 15 -5.38 17.58 13.61
N PHE A 16 -4.28 17.57 12.85
CA PHE A 16 -3.42 16.42 12.67
C PHE A 16 -2.04 16.69 13.26
N SER A 17 -1.45 15.68 13.89
CA SER A 17 -0.04 15.72 14.34
C SER A 17 0.97 15.39 13.23
N PHE A 18 0.49 15.24 12.00
CA PHE A 18 1.25 15.04 10.77
C PHE A 18 0.66 15.91 9.67
N ASN A 19 1.42 16.16 8.59
CA ASN A 19 0.93 16.97 7.48
C ASN A 19 -0.01 16.14 6.57
N PRO A 20 -1.29 16.51 6.42
CA PRO A 20 -2.24 15.77 5.58
C PRO A 20 -1.88 15.80 4.09
N ALA A 21 -1.21 16.86 3.61
CA ALA A 21 -0.71 16.92 2.23
C ALA A 21 0.42 15.91 2.01
N HIS A 22 1.32 15.74 2.99
CA HIS A 22 2.36 14.71 2.93
C HIS A 22 1.73 13.31 2.92
N TYR A 23 0.73 13.06 3.76
CA TYR A 23 0.02 11.79 3.76
C TYR A 23 -0.63 11.50 2.39
N SER A 24 -1.29 12.48 1.77
CA SER A 24 -1.84 12.34 0.43
C SER A 24 -0.76 12.01 -0.60
N ARG A 25 0.35 12.77 -0.66
CA ARG A 25 1.49 12.51 -1.57
C ARG A 25 2.10 11.12 -1.37
N PHE A 26 2.29 10.71 -0.13
CA PHE A 26 2.75 9.36 0.22
C PHE A 26 1.85 8.28 -0.37
N LYS A 27 0.53 8.42 -0.23
CA LYS A 27 -0.44 7.46 -0.80
C LYS A 27 -0.39 7.39 -2.32
N PHE A 28 0.13 8.43 -2.96
CA PHE A 28 0.34 8.56 -4.41
C PHE A 28 1.81 8.42 -4.85
N GLY A 29 2.67 7.83 -4.02
CA GLY A 29 3.97 7.31 -4.47
C GLY A 29 5.15 8.25 -4.25
N ASP A 30 5.00 9.27 -3.41
CA ASP A 30 6.12 10.09 -2.98
C ASP A 30 7.04 9.32 -2.02
N ASP A 31 8.18 8.85 -2.53
CA ASP A 31 9.10 8.01 -1.77
C ASP A 31 9.93 8.79 -0.75
N VAL A 32 10.11 10.11 -0.95
CA VAL A 32 10.75 10.98 0.06
C VAL A 32 9.88 11.03 1.31
N ILE A 33 8.56 11.20 1.15
CA ILE A 33 7.65 11.17 2.29
C ILE A 33 7.56 9.76 2.90
N ALA A 34 7.63 8.71 2.07
CA ALA A 34 7.67 7.33 2.58
C ALA A 34 8.89 7.09 3.49
N GLU A 35 10.04 7.67 3.15
CA GLU A 35 11.25 7.67 3.98
C GLU A 35 11.03 8.38 5.31
N ASP A 36 10.56 9.62 5.29
CA ASP A 36 10.26 10.39 6.49
C ASP A 36 9.32 9.62 7.43
N PHE A 37 8.26 9.03 6.87
CA PHE A 37 7.27 8.28 7.65
C PHE A 37 7.85 6.99 8.23
N GLY A 38 8.66 6.26 7.45
CA GLY A 38 9.27 5.02 7.88
C GLY A 38 10.28 5.23 9.01
N ILE A 39 11.14 6.25 8.88
CA ILE A 39 12.11 6.65 9.90
C ILE A 39 11.38 7.10 11.17
N ALA A 40 10.38 7.97 11.06
CA ALA A 40 9.63 8.48 12.20
C ALA A 40 8.91 7.35 12.96
N LEU A 41 8.28 6.43 12.23
CA LEU A 41 7.58 5.28 12.82
C LEU A 41 8.55 4.34 13.56
N ALA A 42 9.72 4.05 12.97
CA ALA A 42 10.74 3.22 13.59
C ALA A 42 11.28 3.85 14.88
N ASN A 43 11.68 5.12 14.81
CA ASN A 43 12.17 5.86 15.99
C ASN A 43 11.13 5.91 17.10
N GLY A 44 9.88 6.24 16.76
CA GLY A 44 8.78 6.26 17.73
C GLY A 44 8.56 4.90 18.41
N PHE A 45 8.57 3.81 17.62
CA PHE A 45 8.41 2.47 18.15
C PHE A 45 9.59 2.04 19.04
N ILE A 46 10.82 2.35 18.63
CA ILE A 46 12.04 2.08 19.42
C ILE A 46 11.96 2.78 20.77
N GLU A 47 11.70 4.09 20.78
CA GLU A 47 11.68 4.90 22.01
C GLU A 47 10.57 4.48 22.96
N LYS A 48 9.38 4.16 22.43
CA LYS A 48 8.19 3.89 23.26
C LYS A 48 8.03 2.43 23.66
N HIS A 49 8.61 1.50 22.90
CA HIS A 49 8.50 0.07 23.17
C HIS A 49 9.87 -0.58 23.34
N LEU A 50 10.69 -0.64 22.28
CA LEU A 50 11.84 -1.54 22.26
C LEU A 50 12.93 -1.21 23.28
N LYS A 51 13.12 0.06 23.66
CA LYS A 51 14.06 0.42 24.75
C LYS A 51 13.63 -0.11 26.12
N THR A 52 12.33 -0.30 26.34
CA THR A 52 11.78 -0.77 27.63
C THR A 52 11.51 -2.26 27.61
N HIS A 53 11.11 -2.80 26.47
CA HIS A 53 10.77 -4.19 26.24
C HIS A 53 11.42 -4.64 24.92
N PRO A 54 12.74 -4.92 24.91
CA PRO A 54 13.43 -5.37 23.71
C PRO A 54 12.84 -6.67 23.19
N ILE A 55 12.82 -6.84 21.86
CA ILE A 55 12.45 -8.12 21.24
C ILE A 55 13.74 -8.93 21.04
N GLU A 56 13.92 -9.96 21.86
CA GLU A 56 15.13 -10.81 21.80
C GLU A 56 15.04 -11.89 20.71
N ASN A 57 13.83 -12.28 20.33
CA ASN A 57 13.59 -13.28 19.28
C ASN A 57 13.78 -12.69 17.89
N GLN A 58 13.97 -13.54 16.89
CA GLN A 58 14.02 -13.13 15.49
C GLN A 58 12.75 -12.37 15.11
N VAL A 59 12.92 -11.15 14.59
CA VAL A 59 11.83 -10.28 14.12
C VAL A 59 11.56 -10.51 12.64
N VAL A 60 10.27 -10.52 12.27
CA VAL A 60 9.80 -10.47 10.89
C VAL A 60 8.89 -9.25 10.70
N VAL A 61 9.28 -8.36 9.78
CA VAL A 61 8.46 -7.19 9.40
C VAL A 61 7.66 -7.51 8.14
N ILE A 62 6.38 -7.14 8.17
CA ILE A 62 5.38 -7.49 7.16
C ILE A 62 4.58 -6.23 6.80
N SER A 63 4.58 -5.82 5.52
CA SER A 63 3.73 -4.72 5.06
C SER A 63 2.28 -5.15 4.89
N SER A 64 1.38 -4.17 4.70
CA SER A 64 0.00 -4.43 4.26
C SER A 64 -0.02 -5.41 3.05
N PRO A 65 -0.96 -6.38 3.02
CA PRO A 65 -1.08 -7.38 1.96
C PRO A 65 -1.31 -6.76 0.59
N TYR A 66 -0.69 -7.37 -0.41
CA TYR A 66 -0.87 -7.00 -1.81
C TYR A 66 -0.73 -8.22 -2.71
N ALA A 67 -1.32 -8.12 -3.90
CA ALA A 67 -1.18 -9.11 -4.96
C ALA A 67 0.15 -8.87 -5.70
N PHE A 68 0.09 -8.23 -6.87
CA PHE A 68 1.28 -7.93 -7.66
C PHE A 68 1.84 -6.54 -7.36
N ILE A 69 0.99 -5.51 -7.43
CA ILE A 69 1.43 -4.12 -7.23
C ILE A 69 1.53 -3.82 -5.73
N PRO A 70 2.66 -3.32 -5.22
CA PRO A 70 2.82 -2.96 -3.82
C PRO A 70 1.89 -1.81 -3.38
N THR A 71 1.71 -1.67 -2.07
CA THR A 71 1.04 -0.52 -1.45
C THR A 71 2.04 0.60 -1.15
N ALA A 72 1.55 1.81 -0.85
CA ALA A 72 2.41 2.90 -0.36
C ALA A 72 3.16 2.50 0.94
N THR A 73 2.51 1.73 1.82
CA THR A 73 3.10 1.17 3.04
C THR A 73 4.33 0.31 2.75
N PHE A 74 4.43 -0.32 1.58
CA PHE A 74 5.62 -1.10 1.22
C PHE A 74 6.89 -0.23 1.15
N ALA A 75 6.80 0.97 0.57
CA ALA A 75 7.92 1.91 0.52
C ALA A 75 8.30 2.37 1.94
N MET A 76 7.31 2.78 2.75
CA MET A 76 7.51 3.16 4.15
C MET A 76 8.16 2.04 4.98
N LYS A 77 7.75 0.79 4.74
CA LYS A 77 8.28 -0.40 5.42
C LYS A 77 9.78 -0.57 5.18
N ASN A 78 10.29 -0.27 3.98
CA ASN A 78 11.73 -0.38 3.71
C ASN A 78 12.54 0.55 4.61
N TYR A 79 12.15 1.82 4.72
CA TYR A 79 12.82 2.81 5.56
C TYR A 79 12.65 2.55 7.06
N PHE A 80 11.48 2.02 7.46
CA PHE A 80 11.29 1.51 8.82
C PHE A 80 12.29 0.41 9.15
N ILE A 81 12.48 -0.57 8.26
CA ILE A 81 13.42 -1.68 8.45
C ILE A 81 14.86 -1.20 8.51
N TYR A 82 15.27 -0.27 7.63
CA TYR A 82 16.62 0.27 7.64
C TYR A 82 16.94 0.92 8.99
N THR A 83 16.03 1.75 9.49
CA THR A 83 16.18 2.43 10.78
C THR A 83 16.18 1.44 11.94
N LEU A 84 15.28 0.46 11.92
CA LEU A 84 15.19 -0.56 12.96
C LEU A 84 16.44 -1.45 13.01
N ASN A 85 16.98 -1.85 11.86
CA ASN A 85 18.17 -2.69 11.78
C ASN A 85 19.42 -2.02 12.36
N ILE A 86 19.57 -0.70 12.17
CA ILE A 86 20.66 0.06 12.80
C ILE A 86 20.59 -0.09 14.32
N TRP A 87 19.41 0.20 14.90
CA TRP A 87 19.22 0.08 16.35
C TRP A 87 19.39 -1.36 16.86
N LEU A 88 18.88 -2.36 16.13
CA LEU A 88 19.03 -3.78 16.52
C LEU A 88 20.52 -4.18 16.57
N VAL A 89 21.31 -3.84 15.55
CA VAL A 89 22.75 -4.16 15.51
C VAL A 89 23.51 -3.45 16.63
N GLU A 90 23.23 -2.17 16.87
CA GLU A 90 23.86 -1.40 17.95
C GLU A 90 23.56 -1.99 19.35
N ASN A 91 22.46 -2.71 19.49
CA ASN A 91 22.04 -3.34 20.74
C ASN A 91 22.26 -4.87 20.75
N ASN A 92 23.01 -5.42 19.80
CA ASN A 92 23.34 -6.85 19.67
C ASN A 92 22.12 -7.78 19.47
N PHE A 93 21.08 -7.30 18.80
CA PHE A 93 19.91 -8.10 18.41
C PHE A 93 19.99 -8.57 16.94
N PRO A 94 19.31 -9.68 16.58
CA PRO A 94 19.21 -10.12 15.20
C PRO A 94 18.55 -9.06 14.30
N VAL A 95 19.08 -8.87 13.09
CA VAL A 95 18.44 -8.01 12.08
C VAL A 95 17.08 -8.56 11.65
N VAL A 96 16.23 -7.66 11.19
CA VAL A 96 14.89 -7.97 10.67
C VAL A 96 14.97 -8.92 9.48
N GLN A 97 14.08 -9.91 9.49
CA GLN A 97 13.68 -10.67 8.30
C GLN A 97 12.37 -10.11 7.73
N GLU A 98 12.10 -10.40 6.47
CA GLU A 98 10.89 -9.92 5.80
C GLU A 98 9.99 -11.08 5.37
N ALA A 99 8.68 -10.86 5.45
CA ALA A 99 7.71 -11.74 4.83
C ALA A 99 6.61 -10.92 4.13
N LYS A 100 5.95 -11.55 3.16
CA LYS A 100 4.83 -10.97 2.43
C LYS A 100 3.57 -11.75 2.76
N VAL A 101 2.49 -11.01 3.03
CA VAL A 101 1.13 -11.56 2.97
C VAL A 101 0.65 -11.40 1.53
N TYR A 102 0.45 -12.52 0.86
CA TYR A 102 -0.12 -12.58 -0.47
C TYR A 102 -1.63 -12.42 -0.37
N ARG A 103 -2.17 -11.46 -1.12
CA ARG A 103 -3.61 -11.28 -1.27
C ARG A 103 -4.06 -11.92 -2.58
N THR A 104 -4.95 -12.90 -2.50
CA THR A 104 -5.65 -13.43 -3.67
C THR A 104 -6.98 -12.70 -3.80
N VAL A 105 -7.14 -11.97 -4.89
CA VAL A 105 -8.41 -11.32 -5.22
C VAL A 105 -9.28 -12.35 -5.93
N THR A 106 -10.37 -12.75 -5.31
CA THR A 106 -11.31 -13.71 -5.91
C THR A 106 -12.16 -12.97 -6.94
N TYR A 107 -11.65 -12.84 -8.17
CA TYR A 107 -12.43 -12.34 -9.30
C TYR A 107 -13.45 -13.41 -9.70
N LYS A 108 -14.74 -13.08 -9.67
CA LYS A 108 -15.77 -13.86 -10.36
C LYS A 108 -16.54 -12.93 -11.31
N GLU A 109 -16.62 -13.40 -12.55
CA GLU A 109 -17.04 -12.72 -13.78
C GLU A 109 -18.55 -12.42 -13.89
N ASP A 110 -19.27 -12.14 -12.79
CA ASP A 110 -20.75 -11.97 -12.85
C ASP A 110 -21.29 -10.73 -12.13
N TYR A 111 -20.54 -9.62 -12.15
CA TYR A 111 -21.00 -8.35 -11.57
C TYR A 111 -22.33 -7.83 -12.19
N GLY A 112 -22.64 -8.23 -13.43
CA GLY A 112 -23.85 -7.81 -14.14
C GLY A 112 -25.14 -8.52 -13.71
N ALA A 113 -25.06 -9.67 -13.04
CA ALA A 113 -26.23 -10.51 -12.73
C ALA A 113 -26.58 -10.60 -11.23
N LEU A 114 -25.71 -10.11 -10.34
CA LEU A 114 -25.82 -10.38 -8.90
C LEU A 114 -26.57 -9.30 -8.10
N ASN A 115 -27.41 -9.77 -7.16
CA ASN A 115 -28.18 -8.92 -6.26
C ASN A 115 -27.35 -8.41 -5.07
N ALA A 116 -27.92 -7.49 -4.28
CA ALA A 116 -27.21 -6.80 -3.18
C ALA A 116 -26.65 -7.76 -2.09
N GLU A 117 -27.31 -8.90 -1.86
CA GLU A 117 -26.90 -9.88 -0.84
C GLU A 117 -25.75 -10.77 -1.34
N GLU A 118 -25.75 -11.12 -2.63
CA GLU A 118 -24.67 -11.83 -3.30
C GLU A 118 -23.40 -10.98 -3.43
N ARG A 119 -23.58 -9.67 -3.66
CA ARG A 119 -22.48 -8.68 -3.63
C ARG A 119 -21.77 -8.64 -2.27
N MET A 120 -22.52 -8.74 -1.18
CA MET A 120 -21.95 -8.76 0.18
C MET A 120 -21.17 -10.06 0.49
N LYS A 121 -21.62 -11.22 -0.04
CA LYS A 121 -20.92 -12.51 0.12
C LYS A 121 -19.63 -12.62 -0.70
N LEU A 122 -19.47 -11.84 -1.77
CA LEU A 122 -18.26 -11.86 -2.60
C LEU A 122 -17.11 -11.03 -1.99
N ILE A 123 -17.43 -9.93 -1.29
CA ILE A 123 -16.43 -9.10 -0.60
C ILE A 123 -15.74 -9.89 0.54
N SER A 124 -16.37 -10.94 1.08
CA SER A 124 -15.79 -11.79 2.13
C SER A 124 -14.82 -12.87 1.64
N ASN A 125 -14.52 -12.95 0.33
CA ASN A 125 -13.73 -14.03 -0.28
C ASN A 125 -12.28 -13.68 -0.63
N ASP A 126 -11.76 -12.52 -0.22
CA ASP A 126 -10.32 -12.31 -0.30
C ASP A 126 -9.61 -13.33 0.61
N SER A 127 -8.69 -14.11 0.05
CA SER A 127 -7.83 -15.00 0.83
C SER A 127 -6.45 -14.37 1.02
N PHE A 128 -5.90 -14.58 2.21
CA PHE A 128 -4.59 -14.08 2.59
C PHE A 128 -3.70 -15.27 2.88
N HIS A 129 -2.50 -15.27 2.31
CA HIS A 129 -1.55 -16.35 2.47
C HIS A 129 -0.22 -15.81 2.96
N ILE A 130 0.36 -16.49 3.95
CA ILE A 130 1.70 -16.24 4.46
C ILE A 130 2.41 -17.58 4.66
N ASP A 131 3.74 -17.59 4.52
CA ASP A 131 4.55 -18.77 4.83
C ASP A 131 4.58 -19.00 6.35
N SER A 132 3.64 -19.81 6.85
CA SER A 132 3.49 -20.13 8.27
C SER A 132 4.70 -20.89 8.84
N ALA A 133 5.39 -21.68 8.01
CA ALA A 133 6.57 -22.42 8.42
C ALA A 133 7.74 -21.45 8.64
N PHE A 134 7.93 -20.50 7.73
CA PHE A 134 8.98 -19.48 7.86
C PHE A 134 8.79 -18.59 9.10
N ILE A 135 7.56 -18.19 9.42
CA ILE A 135 7.31 -17.26 10.53
C ILE A 135 7.22 -17.95 11.90
N LYS A 136 7.29 -19.28 11.97
CA LYS A 136 7.14 -20.02 13.22
C LYS A 136 8.16 -19.58 14.28
N ASN A 137 7.69 -19.36 15.51
CA ASN A 137 8.49 -18.93 16.68
C ASN A 137 9.22 -17.59 16.52
N LYS A 138 8.77 -16.72 15.62
CA LYS A 138 9.32 -15.37 15.42
C LYS A 138 8.38 -14.30 15.98
N THR A 139 8.88 -13.10 16.20
CA THR A 139 8.02 -11.95 16.52
C THR A 139 7.60 -11.26 15.23
N LEU A 140 6.30 -11.01 15.06
CA LEU A 140 5.74 -10.42 13.85
C LEU A 140 5.44 -8.93 14.07
N ILE A 141 5.85 -8.11 13.12
CA ILE A 141 5.52 -6.68 13.08
C ILE A 141 4.75 -6.43 11.78
N PHE A 142 3.44 -6.21 11.89
CA PHE A 142 2.61 -5.79 10.77
C PHE A 142 2.58 -4.27 10.69
N LEU A 143 2.98 -3.72 9.55
CA LEU A 143 2.91 -2.29 9.26
C LEU A 143 1.70 -1.98 8.39
N ASP A 144 0.98 -0.93 8.76
CA ASP A 144 0.01 -0.27 7.89
C ASP A 144 0.12 1.25 8.03
N ASP A 145 -0.43 2.00 7.08
CA ASP A 145 -0.24 3.45 7.09
C ASP A 145 -1.22 4.16 8.03
N ILE A 146 -2.48 3.75 8.07
CA ILE A 146 -3.48 4.37 8.94
C ILE A 146 -4.51 3.38 9.43
N LYS A 147 -4.87 3.47 10.72
CA LYS A 147 -5.96 2.70 11.31
C LYS A 147 -7.19 3.59 11.51
N ILE A 148 -8.23 3.37 10.71
CA ILE A 148 -9.51 4.10 10.82
C ILE A 148 -10.57 3.26 11.52
N THR A 149 -10.96 2.14 10.92
CA THR A 149 -11.96 1.20 11.46
C THR A 149 -11.36 -0.08 12.04
N GLY A 150 -10.04 -0.28 11.85
CA GLY A 150 -9.37 -1.54 12.15
C GLY A 150 -9.76 -2.70 11.22
N SER A 151 -10.37 -2.42 10.07
CA SER A 151 -10.71 -3.45 9.07
C SER A 151 -9.49 -4.27 8.64
N HIS A 152 -8.35 -3.60 8.45
CA HIS A 152 -7.10 -4.26 8.10
C HIS A 152 -6.61 -5.21 9.21
N GLU A 153 -6.61 -4.75 10.46
CA GLU A 153 -6.26 -5.54 11.64
C GLU A 153 -7.16 -6.79 11.76
N LYS A 154 -8.48 -6.64 11.54
CA LYS A 154 -9.43 -7.76 11.54
C LYS A 154 -9.10 -8.81 10.48
N LEU A 155 -8.68 -8.40 9.29
CA LEU A 155 -8.29 -9.33 8.21
C LEU A 155 -7.02 -10.10 8.56
N ILE A 156 -6.00 -9.42 9.11
CA ILE A 156 -4.78 -10.08 9.58
C ILE A 156 -5.07 -11.02 10.76
N ASN A 157 -5.92 -10.62 11.69
CA ASN A 157 -6.35 -11.48 12.80
C ASN A 157 -7.10 -12.73 12.31
N LYS A 158 -7.93 -12.60 11.28
CA LYS A 158 -8.57 -13.75 10.63
C LYS A 158 -7.52 -14.72 10.10
N MET A 159 -6.52 -14.22 9.36
CA MET A 159 -5.41 -15.03 8.87
C MET A 159 -4.61 -15.69 10.02
N ILE A 160 -4.27 -14.93 11.08
CA ILE A 160 -3.57 -15.47 12.26
C ILE A 160 -4.34 -16.65 12.87
N ASN A 161 -5.66 -16.52 13.00
CA ASN A 161 -6.53 -17.57 13.54
C ASN A 161 -6.62 -18.77 12.58
N GLU A 162 -6.80 -18.53 11.27
CA GLU A 162 -6.88 -19.59 10.25
C GLU A 162 -5.63 -20.46 10.21
N TYR A 163 -4.45 -19.83 10.35
CA TYR A 163 -3.17 -20.52 10.36
C TYR A 163 -2.72 -20.98 11.76
N SER A 164 -3.54 -20.78 12.80
CA SER A 164 -3.20 -21.07 14.20
C SER A 164 -1.84 -20.50 14.62
N LEU A 165 -1.55 -19.26 14.21
CA LEU A 165 -0.28 -18.62 14.51
C LEU A 165 -0.24 -18.19 15.99
N CYS A 166 0.76 -18.66 16.73
CA CYS A 166 0.95 -18.34 18.15
C CYS A 166 2.03 -17.27 18.39
N ASN A 167 2.39 -16.51 17.36
CA ASN A 167 3.46 -15.53 17.42
C ASN A 167 3.11 -14.32 18.31
N ASP A 168 4.12 -13.77 18.98
CA ASP A 168 4.01 -12.39 19.48
C ASP A 168 3.91 -11.44 18.29
N THR A 169 2.90 -10.59 18.32
CA THR A 169 2.50 -9.78 17.18
C THR A 169 2.34 -8.33 17.58
N TYR A 170 2.96 -7.45 16.80
CA TYR A 170 2.78 -6.01 16.88
C TYR A 170 2.07 -5.51 15.63
N PHE A 171 1.03 -4.69 15.82
CA PHE A 171 0.43 -3.92 14.74
C PHE A 171 0.85 -2.46 14.90
N LEU A 172 1.57 -1.97 13.90
CA LEU A 172 2.13 -0.63 13.88
C LEU A 172 1.46 0.20 12.78
N TYR A 173 1.05 1.40 13.15
CA TYR A 173 0.42 2.35 12.25
C TYR A 173 1.14 3.69 12.28
N TYR A 174 1.27 4.35 11.13
CA TYR A 174 1.75 5.73 11.14
C TYR A 174 0.73 6.64 11.85
N ALA A 175 -0.56 6.48 11.58
CA ALA A 175 -1.64 7.19 12.29
C ALA A 175 -2.80 6.27 12.71
N GLU A 176 -3.54 6.65 13.76
CA GLU A 176 -4.76 5.97 14.20
C GLU A 176 -5.87 6.96 14.53
N LEU A 177 -7.08 6.72 14.01
CA LEU A 177 -8.30 7.40 14.42
C LEU A 177 -8.78 6.87 15.76
N VAL A 178 -8.52 7.63 16.82
CA VAL A 178 -8.92 7.25 18.19
C VAL A 178 -10.26 7.81 18.59
N ASN A 179 -10.69 8.93 17.99
CA ASN A 179 -11.98 9.52 18.26
C ASN A 179 -13.08 8.85 17.40
N LYS A 180 -13.88 8.00 18.04
CA LYS A 180 -14.97 7.23 17.42
C LYS A 180 -16.14 8.10 16.92
N SER A 181 -16.22 9.36 17.31
CA SER A 181 -17.25 10.29 16.84
C SER A 181 -16.93 10.87 15.46
N ILE A 182 -15.68 10.77 15.00
CA ILE A 182 -15.27 11.21 13.67
C ILE A 182 -15.68 10.15 12.65
N HIS A 183 -16.27 10.61 11.54
CA HIS A 183 -16.72 9.71 10.49
C HIS A 183 -15.52 9.08 9.75
N PRO A 184 -15.55 7.77 9.43
CA PRO A 184 -14.47 7.09 8.71
C PRO A 184 -14.08 7.68 7.34
N SER A 185 -14.93 8.53 6.75
CA SER A 185 -14.64 9.25 5.49
C SER A 185 -13.41 10.15 5.56
N ILE A 186 -12.96 10.50 6.78
CA ILE A 186 -11.71 11.24 6.98
C ILE A 186 -10.51 10.57 6.30
N GLU A 187 -10.52 9.25 6.15
CA GLU A 187 -9.48 8.54 5.38
C GLU A 187 -9.46 9.00 3.92
N ASN A 188 -10.64 9.16 3.31
CA ASN A 188 -10.76 9.59 1.94
C ASN A 188 -10.32 11.05 1.78
N GLU A 189 -10.70 11.91 2.73
CA GLU A 189 -10.28 13.31 2.78
C GLU A 189 -8.75 13.43 2.88
N LEU A 190 -8.12 12.62 3.74
CA LEU A 190 -6.67 12.53 3.87
C LEU A 190 -6.00 11.99 2.61
N ASN A 191 -6.52 10.89 2.04
CA ASN A 191 -5.99 10.29 0.82
C ASN A 191 -5.91 11.31 -0.33
N PHE A 192 -6.98 12.08 -0.52
CA PHE A 192 -7.10 13.07 -1.60
C PHE A 192 -6.84 14.50 -1.12
N TYR A 193 -6.11 14.71 -0.01
CA TYR A 193 -5.89 16.05 0.51
C TYR A 193 -5.11 16.93 -0.49
N TYR A 194 -4.05 16.38 -1.09
CA TYR A 194 -3.21 17.06 -2.08
C TYR A 194 -3.61 16.70 -3.51
N VAL A 195 -3.73 15.40 -3.82
CA VAL A 195 -4.11 14.92 -5.17
C VAL A 195 -5.63 15.02 -5.34
N LYS A 196 -6.11 15.91 -6.20
CA LYS A 196 -7.53 16.13 -6.48
C LYS A 196 -7.95 15.56 -7.84
N SER A 197 -7.00 15.49 -8.77
CA SER A 197 -7.16 14.99 -10.13
C SER A 197 -5.95 14.13 -10.52
N ILE A 198 -6.08 13.36 -11.61
CA ILE A 198 -4.94 12.61 -12.15
C ILE A 198 -3.79 13.52 -12.62
N PHE A 199 -4.07 14.78 -12.97
CA PHE A 199 -3.04 15.72 -13.41
C PHE A 199 -2.14 16.18 -12.27
N ASP A 200 -2.61 16.15 -11.02
CA ASP A 200 -1.77 16.45 -9.85
C ASP A 200 -0.65 15.40 -9.67
N LEU A 201 -0.77 14.23 -10.31
CA LEU A 201 0.24 13.19 -10.30
C LEU A 201 1.45 13.51 -11.17
N ASP A 202 1.37 14.48 -12.11
CA ASP A 202 2.48 14.79 -13.02
C ASP A 202 3.76 15.14 -12.25
N THR A 203 3.60 15.96 -11.20
CA THR A 203 4.73 16.37 -10.35
C THR A 203 5.34 15.19 -9.60
N LEU A 204 4.51 14.23 -9.16
CA LEU A 204 4.95 13.05 -8.41
C LEU A 204 5.63 12.03 -9.32
N ILE A 205 5.06 11.76 -10.50
CA ILE A 205 5.55 10.75 -11.45
C ILE A 205 6.90 11.17 -12.06
N ASN A 206 7.08 12.47 -12.29
CA ASN A 206 8.31 13.01 -12.85
C ASN A 206 9.38 13.31 -11.79
N ASP A 207 9.09 13.08 -10.51
CA ASP A 207 10.11 13.15 -9.47
C ASP A 207 11.08 11.97 -9.59
N SER A 208 12.36 12.23 -9.30
CA SER A 208 13.42 11.20 -9.25
C SER A 208 13.13 10.07 -8.25
N ARG A 209 12.30 10.33 -7.23
CA ARG A 209 11.94 9.41 -6.15
C ARG A 209 10.45 9.09 -6.18
N PHE A 210 10.00 8.63 -7.34
CA PHE A 210 8.65 8.12 -7.53
C PHE A 210 8.57 6.60 -7.28
N PHE A 211 7.57 6.18 -6.48
CA PHE A 211 7.26 4.77 -6.24
C PHE A 211 5.86 4.40 -6.74
N ILE A 212 5.78 3.57 -7.79
CA ILE A 212 4.50 3.10 -8.30
C ILE A 212 3.82 2.15 -7.31
N ASN A 213 2.54 2.38 -7.06
CA ASN A 213 1.74 1.57 -6.14
C ASN A 213 0.31 1.35 -6.65
N THR A 214 -0.42 0.44 -6.01
CA THR A 214 -1.75 0.02 -6.45
C THR A 214 -2.76 1.17 -6.55
N ARG A 215 -2.69 2.19 -5.68
CA ARG A 215 -3.63 3.32 -5.69
C ARG A 215 -3.45 4.18 -6.94
N ILE A 216 -2.21 4.50 -7.28
CA ILE A 216 -1.89 5.32 -8.46
C ILE A 216 -2.40 4.63 -9.73
N VAL A 217 -2.09 3.35 -9.91
CA VAL A 217 -2.52 2.57 -11.07
C VAL A 217 -4.04 2.55 -11.18
N LYS A 218 -4.75 2.27 -10.07
CA LYS A 218 -6.21 2.28 -10.05
C LYS A 218 -6.81 3.66 -10.30
N TYR A 219 -6.20 4.71 -9.76
CA TYR A 219 -6.71 6.07 -9.89
C TYR A 219 -6.59 6.56 -11.33
N ILE A 220 -5.44 6.33 -11.96
CA ILE A 220 -5.21 6.63 -13.37
C ILE A 220 -6.15 5.81 -14.27
N LEU A 221 -6.25 4.48 -14.07
CA LEU A 221 -7.07 3.63 -14.95
C LEU A 221 -8.59 3.86 -14.81
N ASN A 222 -9.06 4.34 -13.66
CA ASN A 222 -10.46 4.71 -13.44
C ASN A 222 -10.83 6.10 -13.98
N ALA A 223 -9.85 6.90 -14.42
CA ALA A 223 -10.14 8.24 -14.89
C ALA A 223 -11.02 8.23 -16.14
N GLU A 224 -11.77 9.31 -16.33
CA GLU A 224 -12.56 9.48 -17.55
C GLU A 224 -11.68 9.42 -18.79
N LYS A 225 -12.17 8.75 -19.84
CA LYS A 225 -11.39 8.45 -21.05
C LYS A 225 -10.66 9.67 -21.63
N HIS A 226 -11.33 10.84 -21.66
CA HIS A 226 -10.75 12.05 -22.23
C HIS A 226 -9.60 12.59 -21.37
N MET A 227 -9.81 12.68 -20.05
CA MET A 227 -8.79 13.07 -19.06
C MET A 227 -7.60 12.10 -19.09
N PHE A 228 -7.88 10.80 -19.12
CA PHE A 228 -6.87 9.75 -19.20
C PHE A 228 -6.02 9.90 -20.47
N ALA A 229 -6.65 10.10 -21.62
CA ALA A 229 -5.97 10.24 -22.89
C ALA A 229 -5.06 11.47 -22.93
N GLU A 230 -5.51 12.61 -22.38
CA GLU A 230 -4.71 13.83 -22.25
C GLU A 230 -3.51 13.60 -21.33
N PHE A 231 -3.76 13.10 -20.12
CA PHE A 231 -2.73 12.83 -19.12
C PHE A 231 -1.64 11.89 -19.64
N ILE A 232 -2.03 10.76 -20.22
CA ILE A 232 -1.07 9.71 -20.62
C ILE A 232 -0.22 10.11 -21.83
N GLN A 233 -0.73 10.97 -22.71
CA GLN A 233 0.03 11.47 -23.86
C GLN A 233 1.19 12.39 -23.45
N ASN A 234 1.09 13.00 -22.27
CA ASN A 234 2.13 13.87 -21.70
C ASN A 234 3.14 13.09 -20.85
N GLN A 235 2.95 11.79 -20.64
CA GLN A 235 3.86 10.98 -19.82
C GLN A 235 5.03 10.42 -20.63
N SER A 236 6.13 10.15 -19.93
CA SER A 236 7.27 9.45 -20.51
C SER A 236 6.88 8.04 -20.97
N THR A 237 7.49 7.57 -22.07
CA THR A 237 7.32 6.20 -22.56
C THR A 237 7.66 5.17 -21.46
N HIS A 238 8.66 5.46 -20.63
CA HIS A 238 9.02 4.62 -19.48
C HIS A 238 7.83 4.45 -18.51
N PHE A 239 7.19 5.55 -18.12
CA PHE A 239 6.03 5.48 -17.22
C PHE A 239 4.84 4.76 -17.86
N ILE A 240 4.56 4.99 -19.16
CA ILE A 240 3.48 4.29 -19.87
C ILE A 240 3.70 2.77 -19.86
N HIS A 241 4.94 2.31 -20.10
CA HIS A 241 5.30 0.90 -19.99
C HIS A 241 5.15 0.38 -18.55
N LEU A 242 5.63 1.14 -17.56
CA LEU A 242 5.53 0.77 -16.16
C LEU A 242 4.05 0.61 -15.73
N LEU A 243 3.20 1.59 -16.02
CA LEU A 243 1.76 1.57 -15.75
C LEU A 243 1.09 0.36 -16.39
N TYR A 244 1.35 0.11 -17.67
CA TYR A 244 0.78 -1.02 -18.39
C TYR A 244 1.20 -2.36 -17.78
N ASN A 245 2.49 -2.54 -17.49
CA ASN A 245 3.01 -3.77 -16.89
C ASN A 245 2.46 -4.00 -15.47
N MET A 246 2.37 -2.94 -14.65
CA MET A 246 1.77 -3.04 -13.32
C MET A 246 0.32 -3.48 -13.39
N ALA A 247 -0.46 -2.89 -14.30
CA ALA A 247 -1.86 -3.25 -14.47
C ALA A 247 -2.04 -4.70 -14.96
N LEU A 248 -1.22 -5.15 -15.91
CA LEU A 248 -1.25 -6.54 -16.37
C LEU A 248 -0.88 -7.52 -15.26
N GLY A 249 0.20 -7.25 -14.51
CA GLY A 249 0.64 -8.12 -13.43
C GLY A 249 -0.39 -8.24 -12.29
N ASN A 250 -1.23 -7.23 -12.10
CA ASN A 250 -2.34 -7.28 -11.14
C ASN A 250 -3.67 -7.77 -11.75
N SER A 251 -3.63 -8.33 -12.95
CA SER A 251 -4.78 -8.86 -13.70
C SER A 251 -5.88 -7.85 -13.99
N TYR A 252 -5.58 -6.55 -14.06
CA TYR A 252 -6.57 -5.52 -14.34
C TYR A 252 -7.16 -5.58 -15.75
N HIS A 253 -6.53 -6.32 -16.67
CA HIS A 253 -7.08 -6.62 -17.99
C HIS A 253 -8.34 -7.50 -17.94
N LEU A 254 -8.62 -8.16 -16.81
CA LEU A 254 -9.85 -8.93 -16.59
C LEU A 254 -10.99 -8.07 -16.01
N MET A 255 -10.74 -6.79 -15.72
CA MET A 255 -11.71 -5.91 -15.07
C MET A 255 -12.31 -4.93 -16.08
N GLU A 256 -13.62 -5.01 -16.29
CA GLU A 256 -14.34 -4.17 -17.27
C GLU A 256 -14.11 -2.67 -17.04
N ALA A 257 -14.08 -2.22 -15.78
CA ALA A 257 -13.83 -0.84 -15.40
C ALA A 257 -12.53 -0.27 -15.97
N TYR A 258 -11.53 -1.11 -16.26
CA TYR A 258 -10.21 -0.69 -16.76
C TYR A 258 -10.02 -0.92 -18.25
N THR A 259 -10.91 -1.67 -18.91
CA THR A 259 -10.76 -2.11 -20.30
C THR A 259 -10.53 -0.95 -21.27
N THR A 260 -11.29 0.14 -21.13
CA THR A 260 -11.19 1.31 -22.02
C THR A 260 -9.80 1.94 -22.00
N ASN A 261 -9.29 2.26 -20.81
CA ASN A 261 -8.01 2.95 -20.65
C ASN A 261 -6.82 2.01 -20.87
N LEU A 262 -6.94 0.72 -20.51
CA LEU A 262 -5.93 -0.30 -20.82
C LEU A 262 -5.77 -0.54 -22.32
N ASN A 263 -6.87 -0.57 -23.06
CA ASN A 263 -6.82 -0.70 -24.52
C ASN A 263 -6.17 0.52 -25.18
N PHE A 264 -6.37 1.71 -24.61
CA PHE A 264 -5.69 2.92 -25.07
C PHE A 264 -4.18 2.83 -24.85
N LEU A 265 -3.71 2.41 -23.67
CA LEU A 265 -2.29 2.15 -23.40
C LEU A 265 -1.68 1.15 -24.37
N LYS A 266 -2.36 0.02 -24.59
CA LYS A 266 -1.90 -1.03 -25.51
C LYS A 266 -1.68 -0.46 -26.92
N LYS A 267 -2.62 0.35 -27.41
CA LYS A 267 -2.51 1.01 -28.73
C LYS A 267 -1.30 1.94 -28.79
N LEU A 268 -1.12 2.83 -27.81
CA LEU A 268 0.03 3.75 -27.75
C LEU A 268 1.37 3.00 -27.80
N LEU A 269 1.49 1.91 -27.05
CA LEU A 269 2.70 1.09 -27.02
C LEU A 269 2.96 0.35 -28.34
N THR A 270 1.92 -0.11 -29.04
CA THR A 270 2.08 -0.74 -30.37
C THR A 270 2.51 0.26 -31.45
N PHE A 271 1.96 1.48 -31.46
CA PHE A 271 2.36 2.50 -32.44
C PHE A 271 3.82 2.94 -32.27
N THR A 272 4.29 3.02 -31.03
CA THR A 272 5.69 3.40 -30.73
C THR A 272 6.67 2.35 -31.27
N LYS A 273 6.33 1.05 -31.18
CA LYS A 273 7.15 -0.03 -31.77
C LYS A 273 7.27 0.07 -33.30
N ILE A 274 6.19 0.39 -34.00
CA ILE A 274 6.17 0.49 -35.46
C ILE A 274 7.06 1.64 -35.95
N LYS A 275 7.04 2.80 -35.27
CA LYS A 275 7.93 3.93 -35.60
C LYS A 275 9.40 3.58 -35.41
N HIS A 276 9.76 2.83 -34.37
CA HIS A 276 11.16 2.40 -34.19
C HIS A 276 11.62 1.36 -35.23
N SER A 277 10.71 0.57 -35.80
CA SER A 277 11.05 -0.36 -36.89
C SER A 277 11.11 0.29 -38.28
N GLU A 278 10.35 1.36 -38.53
CA GLU A 278 10.34 2.07 -39.83
C GLU A 278 11.51 3.05 -40.00
N TYR A 279 12.09 3.54 -38.89
CA TYR A 279 13.26 4.43 -38.90
C TYR A 279 14.51 3.77 -38.29
N GLY A 280 14.65 2.45 -38.50
CA GLY A 280 15.69 1.63 -37.88
C GLY A 280 17.11 2.24 -37.97
N ASN A 281 17.79 2.22 -36.82
CA ASN A 281 19.23 2.00 -36.78
C ASN A 281 19.54 0.58 -37.26
#